data_AF-A0A6I7PBX7-F1
#
_entry.id   AF-A0A6I7PBX7-F1
#
_cell.length_a   1.000
_cell.length_b   1.000
_cell.length_c   1.000
_cell.angle_alpha   90.00
_cell.angle_beta   90.00
_cell.angle_gamma   90.00
#
_symmetry.space_group_name_H-M   'P 1'
#
loop_
_entity.id
_entity.type
_entity.pdbx_description
1 polymer ?
#
loop_
_entity_poly.entity_id
_entity_poly.type
_entity_poly.pdbx_seq_one_letter_code
_entity_poly.pdbx_strand_id
1 'polypeptide(L)'
;MLRATKTVLNAAFLVFAVGGFALIFFSRELLQLVEMEVAFLAPTALVTAYALLVWRLLAHCYEQAFADHHLDSVYFLGFLFTLFSLVTLFRDLHSGLSLQQGDGSAQVAGALYYVGISVSTSIAGVLFRNMARGAWLRDHPEDPDHLQKSYELLKSIADGFSANYRQTFEQIQLFLAERQQGLSVLTEREKEYLAALERFIGATNGFSSALDGSQREMGRRIEELAGALERQATTVAEFSNMTDAFSRSAARVHAQAERLPLEAVNEELQQFQRGVGELNEVLDSFISLLETRVERVG
;
A
#
# COMPACT_ATOMS: atom_id res chain seq x y z
N MET A 1 -41.62 -14.71 -54.02
CA MET A 1 -41.68 -14.56 -52.54
C MET A 1 -40.37 -14.93 -51.86
N LEU A 2 -39.75 -16.09 -52.14
CA LEU A 2 -38.48 -16.54 -51.55
C LEU A 2 -37.35 -15.48 -51.46
N ARG A 3 -37.10 -14.73 -52.55
CA ARG A 3 -36.08 -13.66 -52.53
C ARG A 3 -36.37 -12.55 -51.51
N ALA A 4 -37.63 -12.14 -51.37
CA ALA A 4 -38.03 -11.12 -50.41
C ALA A 4 -37.89 -11.64 -48.96
N THR A 5 -38.34 -12.87 -48.70
CA THR A 5 -38.20 -13.52 -47.38
C THR A 5 -36.73 -13.65 -46.97
N LYS A 6 -35.85 -14.06 -47.89
CA LYS A 6 -34.40 -14.14 -47.66
C LYS A 6 -33.80 -12.80 -47.24
N THR A 7 -34.10 -11.74 -48.00
CA THR A 7 -33.60 -10.40 -47.68
C THR A 7 -34.09 -9.92 -46.33
N VAL A 8 -35.37 -10.16 -46.01
CA VAL A 8 -35.96 -9.78 -44.72
C VAL A 8 -35.31 -10.55 -43.56
N LEU A 9 -35.12 -11.87 -43.68
CA LEU A 9 -34.51 -12.69 -42.63
C LEU A 9 -33.04 -12.33 -42.38
N ASN A 10 -32.28 -12.02 -43.44
CA ASN A 10 -30.89 -11.58 -43.32
C ASN A 10 -30.80 -10.20 -42.65
N ALA A 11 -31.64 -9.25 -43.06
CA ALA A 11 -31.70 -7.94 -42.45
C ALA A 11 -32.14 -8.03 -40.98
N ALA A 12 -33.17 -8.84 -40.69
CA ALA A 12 -33.63 -9.08 -39.33
C ALA A 12 -32.52 -9.69 -38.47
N PHE A 13 -31.78 -10.69 -38.96
CA PHE A 13 -30.67 -11.27 -38.22
C PHE A 13 -29.65 -10.20 -37.80
N LEU A 14 -29.24 -9.33 -38.73
CA LEU A 14 -28.30 -8.24 -38.43
C LEU A 14 -28.87 -7.25 -37.41
N VAL A 15 -30.13 -6.84 -37.56
CA VAL A 15 -30.79 -5.92 -36.62
C VAL A 15 -30.85 -6.52 -35.22
N PHE A 16 -31.24 -7.79 -35.10
CA PHE A 16 -31.30 -8.48 -33.81
C PHE A 16 -29.90 -8.72 -33.23
N ALA A 17 -28.91 -9.06 -34.05
CA ALA A 17 -27.52 -9.23 -33.62
C ALA A 17 -26.94 -7.93 -33.04
N VAL A 18 -27.10 -6.82 -33.76
CA VAL A 18 -26.63 -5.49 -33.32
C VAL A 18 -27.43 -5.01 -32.11
N GLY A 19 -28.76 -5.19 -32.11
CA GLY A 19 -29.62 -4.84 -31.00
C GLY A 19 -29.27 -5.60 -29.72
N GLY A 20 -29.04 -6.91 -29.82
CA GLY A 20 -28.61 -7.73 -28.69
C GLY A 20 -27.20 -7.39 -28.21
N PHE A 21 -26.26 -7.11 -29.13
CA PHE A 21 -24.95 -6.58 -28.75
C PHE A 21 -25.08 -5.31 -27.91
N ALA A 22 -25.83 -4.32 -28.41
CA ALA A 22 -26.03 -3.05 -27.72
C ALA A 22 -26.68 -3.27 -26.34
N LEU A 23 -27.71 -4.12 -26.27
CA LEU A 23 -28.42 -4.42 -25.04
C LEU A 23 -27.52 -5.08 -23.99
N ILE A 24 -26.65 -6.00 -24.39
CA ILE A 24 -25.72 -6.69 -23.50
C ILE A 24 -24.56 -5.77 -23.08
N PHE A 25 -23.97 -5.05 -24.04
CA PHE A 25 -22.77 -4.24 -23.83
C PHE A 25 -23.05 -2.95 -23.05
N PHE A 26 -24.17 -2.28 -23.36
CA PHE A 26 -24.62 -1.06 -22.66
C PHE A 26 -25.64 -1.38 -21.54
N SER A 27 -25.71 -2.64 -21.10
CA SER A 27 -26.64 -3.09 -20.06
C SER A 27 -26.55 -2.22 -18.80
N ARG A 28 -25.35 -1.81 -18.35
CA ARG A 28 -25.20 -0.95 -17.17
C ARG A 28 -25.85 0.43 -17.29
N GLU A 29 -25.76 1.05 -18.47
CA GLU A 29 -26.36 2.36 -18.75
C GLU A 29 -27.88 2.23 -18.91
N LEU A 30 -28.33 1.15 -19.56
CA LEU A 30 -29.74 0.79 -19.69
C LEU A 30 -30.40 0.40 -18.35
N LEU A 31 -29.66 -0.24 -17.45
CA LEU A 31 -30.13 -0.64 -16.12
C LEU A 31 -30.44 0.55 -15.21
N GLN A 32 -29.91 1.74 -15.48
CA GLN A 32 -30.30 2.95 -14.76
C GLN A 32 -31.69 3.45 -15.18
N LEU A 33 -32.18 3.03 -16.34
CA LEU A 33 -33.46 3.45 -16.93
C LEU A 33 -34.57 2.42 -16.76
N VAL A 34 -34.22 1.13 -16.56
CA VAL A 34 -35.16 0.01 -16.50
C VAL A 34 -34.96 -0.76 -15.20
N GLU A 35 -36.04 -1.06 -14.48
CA GLU A 35 -36.02 -1.86 -13.26
C GLU A 35 -35.24 -3.17 -13.45
N MET A 36 -34.33 -3.48 -12.52
CA MET A 36 -33.28 -4.49 -12.67
C MET A 36 -33.78 -5.90 -13.04
N GLU A 37 -35.00 -6.25 -12.63
CA GLU A 37 -35.52 -7.62 -12.77
C GLU A 37 -35.82 -7.99 -14.23
N VAL A 38 -36.23 -7.03 -15.05
CA VAL A 38 -36.64 -7.30 -16.44
C VAL A 38 -35.45 -7.26 -17.40
N ALA A 39 -34.42 -6.47 -17.08
CA ALA A 39 -33.24 -6.30 -17.92
C ALA A 39 -32.48 -7.62 -18.17
N PHE A 40 -32.47 -8.52 -17.18
CA PHE A 40 -31.84 -9.84 -17.27
C PHE A 40 -32.45 -10.72 -18.39
N LEU A 41 -33.77 -10.67 -18.57
CA LEU A 41 -34.47 -11.52 -19.53
C LEU A 41 -34.52 -10.94 -20.94
N ALA A 42 -34.19 -9.65 -21.11
CA ALA A 42 -34.33 -8.96 -22.39
C ALA A 42 -33.51 -9.59 -23.55
N PRO A 43 -32.24 -10.03 -23.37
CA PRO A 43 -31.51 -10.73 -24.43
C PRO A 43 -32.22 -12.03 -24.86
N THR A 44 -32.76 -12.78 -23.89
CA THR A 44 -33.48 -14.04 -24.12
C THR A 44 -34.79 -13.80 -24.84
N ALA A 45 -35.53 -12.74 -24.45
CA ALA A 45 -36.74 -12.30 -25.13
C ALA A 45 -36.45 -11.90 -26.58
N LEU A 46 -35.29 -11.29 -26.85
CA LEU A 46 -34.87 -10.90 -28.19
C LEU A 46 -34.58 -12.11 -29.09
N VAL A 47 -33.90 -13.15 -28.56
CA VAL A 47 -33.74 -14.44 -29.26
C VAL A 47 -35.10 -15.09 -29.53
N THR A 48 -36.00 -15.07 -28.55
CA THR A 48 -37.35 -15.63 -28.67
C THR A 48 -38.15 -14.92 -29.76
N ALA A 49 -38.14 -13.59 -29.76
CA ALA A 49 -38.81 -12.77 -30.77
C ALA A 49 -38.25 -13.02 -32.18
N TYR A 50 -36.93 -13.15 -32.32
CA TYR A 50 -36.31 -13.53 -33.59
C TYR A 50 -36.76 -14.92 -34.06
N ALA A 51 -36.78 -15.90 -33.15
CA ALA A 51 -37.21 -17.25 -33.49
C ALA A 51 -38.68 -17.32 -33.93
N LEU A 52 -39.58 -16.58 -33.25
CA LEU A 52 -40.98 -16.46 -33.66
C LEU A 52 -41.12 -15.82 -35.04
N LEU A 53 -40.30 -14.81 -35.35
CA LEU A 53 -40.24 -14.18 -36.66
C LEU A 53 -39.76 -15.15 -37.74
N VAL A 54 -38.68 -15.88 -37.48
CA VAL A 54 -38.16 -16.93 -38.38
C VAL A 54 -39.22 -18.00 -38.62
N TRP A 55 -39.83 -18.52 -37.56
CA TRP A 55 -40.87 -19.54 -37.66
C TRP A 55 -42.04 -19.07 -38.53
N ARG A 56 -42.55 -17.86 -38.29
CA ARG A 56 -43.66 -17.29 -39.06
C ARG A 56 -43.31 -17.10 -40.54
N LEU A 57 -42.09 -16.66 -40.85
CA LEU A 57 -41.65 -16.41 -42.22
C LEU A 57 -41.30 -17.69 -42.99
N LEU A 58 -40.91 -18.76 -42.30
CA LEU A 58 -40.61 -20.07 -42.89
C LEU A 58 -41.85 -20.96 -43.06
N ALA A 59 -42.98 -20.62 -42.46
CA ALA A 59 -44.21 -21.42 -42.51
C ALA A 59 -44.71 -21.74 -43.93
N HIS A 60 -44.27 -20.99 -44.96
CA HIS A 60 -44.68 -21.20 -46.37
C HIS A 60 -43.47 -21.50 -47.28
N CYS A 61 -42.33 -21.91 -46.70
CA CYS A 61 -41.13 -22.24 -47.44
C CYS A 61 -40.99 -23.76 -47.61
N TYR A 62 -41.00 -24.21 -48.86
CA TYR A 62 -40.85 -25.63 -49.23
C TYR A 62 -39.38 -26.06 -49.44
N GLU A 63 -38.42 -25.13 -49.46
CA GLU A 63 -37.02 -25.45 -49.71
C GLU A 63 -36.29 -25.77 -48.40
N GLN A 64 -36.04 -27.06 -48.15
CA GLN A 64 -35.44 -27.53 -46.89
C GLN A 64 -34.10 -26.84 -46.57
N ALA A 65 -33.19 -26.74 -47.54
CA ALA A 65 -31.87 -26.14 -47.32
C ALA A 65 -31.96 -24.67 -46.87
N PHE A 66 -32.96 -23.95 -47.37
CA PHE A 66 -33.23 -22.57 -46.98
C PHE A 66 -33.83 -22.49 -45.57
N ALA A 67 -34.77 -23.37 -45.25
CA ALA A 67 -35.37 -23.47 -43.92
C ALA A 67 -34.32 -23.83 -42.85
N ASP A 68 -33.53 -24.88 -43.08
CA ASP A 68 -32.47 -25.32 -42.16
C ASP A 68 -31.44 -24.19 -41.91
N HIS A 69 -31.02 -23.46 -42.95
CA HIS A 69 -30.09 -22.33 -42.79
C HIS A 69 -30.62 -21.22 -41.85
N HIS A 70 -31.91 -20.86 -41.99
CA HIS A 70 -32.51 -19.81 -41.17
C HIS A 70 -32.98 -20.30 -39.80
N LEU A 71 -33.24 -21.60 -39.64
CA LEU A 71 -33.43 -22.20 -38.32
C LEU A 71 -32.09 -22.23 -37.56
N ASP A 72 -30.99 -22.50 -38.25
CA ASP A 72 -29.64 -22.44 -37.68
C ASP A 72 -29.25 -21.01 -37.28
N SER A 73 -29.73 -19.98 -37.99
CA SER A 73 -29.47 -18.59 -37.60
C SER A 73 -30.08 -18.22 -36.25
N VAL A 74 -31.16 -18.87 -35.80
CA VAL A 74 -31.70 -18.71 -34.44
C VAL A 74 -30.70 -19.21 -33.38
N TYR A 75 -30.11 -20.38 -33.63
CA TYR A 75 -29.06 -20.92 -32.77
C TYR A 75 -27.81 -20.02 -32.77
N PHE A 76 -27.36 -19.59 -33.95
CA PHE A 76 -26.21 -18.69 -34.06
C PHE A 76 -26.44 -17.38 -33.32
N LEU A 77 -27.65 -16.82 -33.34
CA LEU A 77 -27.98 -15.61 -32.60
C LEU A 77 -27.86 -15.83 -31.07
N GLY A 78 -28.41 -16.92 -30.54
CA GLY A 78 -28.27 -17.27 -29.12
C GLY A 78 -26.81 -17.46 -28.71
N PHE A 79 -26.02 -18.14 -29.54
CA PHE A 79 -24.59 -18.32 -29.33
C PHE A 79 -23.82 -16.99 -29.38
N LEU A 80 -24.16 -16.10 -30.32
CA LEU A 80 -23.54 -14.78 -30.45
C LEU A 80 -23.77 -13.93 -29.19
N PHE A 81 -24.98 -13.98 -28.61
CA PHE A 81 -25.28 -13.29 -27.35
C PHE A 81 -24.56 -13.92 -26.16
N THR A 82 -24.39 -15.23 -26.16
CA THR A 82 -23.54 -15.93 -25.17
C THR A 82 -22.12 -15.37 -25.21
N LEU A 83 -21.55 -15.25 -26.41
CA LEU A 83 -20.20 -14.73 -26.62
C LEU A 83 -20.09 -13.26 -26.19
N PHE A 84 -21.04 -12.41 -26.59
CA PHE A 84 -21.06 -11.01 -26.17
C PHE A 84 -21.16 -10.87 -24.65
N SER A 85 -22.01 -11.66 -24.00
CA SER A 85 -22.15 -11.64 -22.54
C SER A 85 -20.85 -12.02 -21.84
N LEU A 86 -20.15 -13.06 -22.33
CA LEU A 86 -18.86 -13.48 -21.78
C LEU A 86 -17.76 -12.43 -22.04
N VAL A 87 -17.71 -11.83 -23.23
CA VAL A 87 -16.75 -10.77 -23.53
C VAL A 87 -16.98 -9.55 -22.63
N THR A 88 -18.23 -9.13 -22.46
CA THR A 88 -18.57 -8.04 -21.54
C THR A 88 -18.23 -8.40 -20.09
N LEU A 89 -18.50 -9.63 -19.66
CA LEU A 89 -18.10 -10.14 -18.34
C LEU A 89 -16.58 -10.01 -18.12
N PHE A 90 -15.76 -10.51 -19.05
CA PHE A 90 -14.30 -10.46 -18.91
C PHE A 90 -13.77 -9.04 -18.96
N ARG A 91 -14.35 -8.17 -19.80
CA ARG A 91 -14.02 -6.74 -19.82
C ARG A 91 -14.33 -6.07 -18.46
N ASP A 92 -15.50 -6.37 -17.92
CA ASP A 92 -15.98 -5.81 -16.65
C ASP A 92 -15.18 -6.35 -15.45
N LEU A 93 -14.79 -7.63 -15.47
CA LEU A 93 -13.87 -8.19 -14.47
C LEU A 93 -12.48 -7.56 -14.55
N HIS A 94 -11.94 -7.37 -15.76
CA HIS A 94 -10.62 -6.76 -15.96
C HIS A 94 -10.59 -5.31 -15.48
N SER A 95 -11.63 -4.53 -15.77
CA SER A 95 -11.79 -3.14 -15.32
C SER A 95 -12.17 -3.01 -13.84
N GLY A 96 -12.84 -4.00 -13.25
CA GLY A 96 -13.14 -4.06 -11.82
C GLY A 96 -11.95 -4.45 -10.95
N LEU A 97 -10.99 -5.20 -11.51
CA LEU A 97 -9.73 -5.56 -10.84
C LEU A 97 -8.75 -4.39 -10.67
N SER A 98 -8.89 -3.33 -11.48
CA SER A 98 -8.01 -2.15 -11.42
C SER A 98 -8.49 -1.07 -10.43
N LEU A 99 -9.72 -1.15 -9.93
CA LEU A 99 -10.28 -0.24 -8.92
C LEU A 99 -10.31 -0.93 -7.55
N GLN A 100 -9.23 -0.75 -6.78
CA GLN A 100 -9.18 -1.06 -5.35
C GLN A 100 -10.42 -0.46 -4.64
N GLN A 101 -11.05 -1.23 -3.73
CA GLN A 101 -12.13 -0.85 -2.79
C GLN A 101 -13.61 -0.98 -3.22
N GLY A 102 -13.94 -1.89 -4.14
CA GLY A 102 -15.35 -2.27 -4.39
C GLY A 102 -15.78 -3.49 -3.57
N ASP A 103 -16.96 -3.41 -2.95
CA ASP A 103 -17.66 -4.50 -2.25
C ASP A 103 -17.68 -5.78 -3.12
N GLY A 104 -16.92 -6.80 -2.73
CA GLY A 104 -16.70 -8.01 -3.54
C GLY A 104 -17.99 -8.77 -3.88
N SER A 105 -19.04 -8.55 -3.09
CA SER A 105 -20.39 -9.06 -3.34
C SER A 105 -21.00 -8.54 -4.65
N ALA A 106 -20.78 -7.26 -4.98
CA ALA A 106 -21.30 -6.63 -6.20
C ALA A 106 -20.62 -7.16 -7.47
N GLN A 107 -19.33 -7.49 -7.39
CA GLN A 107 -18.61 -8.09 -8.51
C GLN A 107 -19.09 -9.52 -8.81
N VAL A 108 -19.35 -10.31 -7.76
CA VAL A 108 -19.91 -11.66 -7.90
C VAL A 108 -21.33 -11.62 -8.47
N ALA A 109 -22.18 -10.70 -7.99
CA ALA A 109 -23.53 -10.51 -8.53
C ALA A 109 -23.51 -10.12 -10.01
N GLY A 110 -22.63 -9.19 -10.40
CA GLY A 110 -22.43 -8.81 -11.81
C GLY A 110 -21.92 -9.98 -12.67
N ALA A 111 -21.03 -10.81 -12.13
CA ALA A 111 -20.56 -12.00 -12.83
C ALA A 111 -21.68 -13.02 -13.07
N LEU A 112 -22.48 -13.30 -12.04
CA LEU A 112 -23.64 -14.20 -12.14
C LEU A 112 -24.70 -13.67 -13.12
N TYR A 113 -24.88 -12.35 -13.20
CA TYR A 113 -25.79 -11.71 -14.16
C TYR A 113 -25.38 -12.04 -15.61
N TYR A 114 -24.12 -11.80 -16.00
CA TYR A 114 -23.67 -12.08 -17.37
C TYR A 114 -23.56 -13.58 -17.66
N VAL A 115 -23.18 -14.40 -16.67
CA VAL A 115 -23.24 -15.86 -16.80
C VAL A 115 -24.69 -16.28 -17.07
N GLY A 116 -25.65 -15.80 -16.29
CA GLY A 116 -27.06 -16.10 -16.47
C GLY A 116 -27.60 -15.71 -17.85
N ILE A 117 -27.23 -14.53 -18.38
CA ILE A 117 -27.58 -14.12 -19.76
C ILE A 117 -26.98 -15.09 -20.79
N SER A 118 -25.70 -15.45 -20.62
CA SER A 118 -25.01 -16.31 -21.58
C SER A 118 -25.67 -17.70 -21.67
N VAL A 119 -26.02 -18.22 -20.50
CA VAL A 119 -26.66 -19.50 -20.25
C VAL A 119 -28.08 -19.50 -20.81
N SER A 120 -28.89 -18.49 -20.49
CA SER A 120 -30.29 -18.40 -20.93
C SER A 120 -30.43 -18.19 -22.43
N THR A 121 -29.58 -17.35 -23.03
CA THR A 121 -29.60 -17.08 -24.49
C THR A 121 -29.15 -18.29 -25.31
N SER A 122 -28.16 -19.04 -24.83
CA SER A 122 -27.75 -20.31 -25.43
C SER A 122 -28.88 -21.35 -25.41
N ILE A 123 -29.51 -21.55 -24.24
CA ILE A 123 -30.68 -22.45 -24.12
C ILE A 123 -31.79 -22.02 -25.07
N ALA A 124 -32.16 -20.74 -25.06
CA ALA A 124 -33.22 -20.23 -25.91
C ALA A 124 -32.91 -20.48 -27.39
N GLY A 125 -31.68 -20.20 -27.84
CA GLY A 125 -31.26 -20.44 -29.22
C GLY A 125 -31.42 -21.90 -29.64
N VAL A 126 -31.00 -22.85 -28.78
CA VAL A 126 -31.12 -24.29 -29.05
C VAL A 126 -32.58 -24.75 -29.01
N LEU A 127 -33.34 -24.37 -27.98
CA LEU A 127 -34.72 -24.79 -27.81
C LEU A 127 -35.59 -24.25 -28.95
N PHE A 128 -35.54 -22.95 -29.21
CA PHE A 128 -36.40 -22.35 -30.23
C PHE A 128 -36.01 -22.76 -31.65
N ARG A 129 -34.72 -23.00 -31.95
CA ARG A 129 -34.31 -23.63 -33.22
C ARG A 129 -35.00 -24.99 -33.38
N ASN A 130 -34.90 -25.85 -32.39
CA ASN A 130 -35.46 -27.20 -32.48
C ASN A 130 -37.00 -27.20 -32.51
N MET A 131 -37.65 -26.31 -31.76
CA MET A 131 -39.11 -26.14 -31.82
C MET A 131 -39.56 -25.64 -33.19
N ALA A 132 -38.89 -24.62 -33.74
CA ALA A 132 -39.22 -24.09 -35.06
C ALA A 132 -38.95 -25.12 -36.17
N ARG A 133 -37.87 -25.92 -36.04
CA ARG A 133 -37.58 -27.03 -36.95
C ARG A 133 -38.63 -28.14 -36.87
N GLY A 134 -39.02 -28.54 -35.65
CA GLY A 134 -40.06 -29.54 -35.43
C GLY A 134 -41.42 -29.08 -35.98
N ALA A 135 -41.76 -27.80 -35.80
CA ALA A 135 -42.96 -27.23 -36.40
C ALA A 135 -42.90 -27.24 -37.93
N TRP A 136 -41.77 -26.84 -38.52
CA TRP A 136 -41.60 -26.87 -39.98
C TRP A 136 -41.69 -28.30 -40.54
N LEU A 137 -41.03 -29.28 -39.92
CA LEU A 137 -41.06 -30.70 -40.32
C LEU A 137 -42.46 -31.31 -40.20
N ARG A 138 -43.25 -30.90 -39.20
CA ARG A 138 -44.65 -31.33 -39.06
C ARG A 138 -45.51 -30.84 -40.22
N ASP A 139 -45.28 -29.62 -40.65
CA ASP A 139 -46.07 -28.99 -41.71
C ASP A 139 -45.55 -29.38 -43.12
N HIS A 140 -44.32 -29.92 -43.21
CA HIS A 140 -43.67 -30.42 -44.44
C HIS A 140 -43.13 -31.85 -44.24
N PRO A 141 -44.01 -32.86 -44.11
CA PRO A 141 -43.61 -34.24 -43.84
C PRO A 141 -43.05 -34.87 -45.12
N GLU A 142 -41.77 -34.64 -45.40
CA GLU A 142 -41.05 -35.39 -46.44
C GLU A 142 -40.55 -36.76 -45.92
N ASP A 143 -40.43 -36.94 -44.59
CA ASP A 143 -40.06 -38.22 -43.98
C ASP A 143 -40.43 -38.31 -42.46
N PRO A 144 -41.32 -39.22 -42.02
CA PRO A 144 -41.73 -39.34 -40.62
C PRO A 144 -40.58 -39.69 -39.66
N ASP A 145 -39.51 -40.31 -40.13
CA ASP A 145 -38.33 -40.67 -39.32
C ASP A 145 -37.56 -39.43 -38.84
N HIS A 146 -37.64 -38.31 -39.57
CA HIS A 146 -36.95 -37.06 -39.21
C HIS A 146 -37.61 -36.35 -38.01
N LEU A 147 -38.91 -36.53 -37.83
CA LEU A 147 -39.68 -35.93 -36.75
C LEU A 147 -39.38 -36.65 -35.42
N GLN A 148 -39.31 -37.98 -35.46
CA GLN A 148 -38.90 -38.79 -34.32
C GLN A 148 -37.46 -38.51 -33.90
N LYS A 149 -36.51 -38.43 -34.86
CA LYS A 149 -35.12 -38.02 -34.57
C LYS A 149 -35.02 -36.64 -33.94
N SER A 150 -35.81 -35.67 -34.40
CA SER A 150 -35.82 -34.32 -33.84
C SER A 150 -36.37 -34.29 -32.40
N TYR A 151 -37.37 -35.13 -32.11
CA TYR A 151 -37.90 -35.30 -30.75
C TYR A 151 -36.89 -35.97 -29.82
N GLU A 152 -36.23 -37.04 -30.26
CA GLU A 152 -35.17 -37.72 -29.50
C GLU A 152 -33.96 -36.80 -29.27
N LEU A 153 -33.61 -35.96 -30.25
CA LEU A 153 -32.58 -34.94 -30.09
C LEU A 153 -32.99 -33.89 -29.04
N LEU A 154 -34.22 -33.36 -29.11
CA LEU A 154 -34.76 -32.42 -28.11
C LEU A 154 -34.73 -33.01 -26.70
N LYS A 155 -35.15 -34.27 -26.56
CA LYS A 155 -35.13 -34.99 -25.30
C LYS A 155 -33.71 -35.19 -24.79
N SER A 156 -32.78 -35.67 -25.62
CA SER A 156 -31.38 -35.86 -25.20
C SER A 156 -30.67 -34.55 -24.87
N ILE A 157 -31.00 -33.46 -25.57
CA ILE A 157 -30.55 -32.11 -25.25
C ILE A 157 -31.12 -31.67 -23.89
N ALA A 158 -32.42 -31.87 -23.64
CA ALA A 158 -33.05 -31.51 -22.36
C ALA A 158 -32.47 -32.33 -21.18
N ASP A 159 -32.28 -33.64 -21.37
CA ASP A 159 -31.68 -34.54 -20.38
C ASP A 159 -30.21 -34.17 -20.12
N GLY A 160 -29.45 -33.92 -21.19
CA GLY A 160 -28.06 -33.47 -21.13
C GLY A 160 -27.91 -32.09 -20.49
N PHE A 161 -28.84 -31.17 -20.76
CA PHE A 161 -28.89 -29.88 -20.07
C PHE A 161 -29.16 -30.06 -18.58
N SER A 162 -30.16 -30.86 -18.19
CA SER A 162 -30.49 -31.07 -16.77
C SER A 162 -29.30 -31.63 -15.98
N ALA A 163 -28.58 -32.60 -16.55
CA ALA A 163 -27.38 -33.18 -15.94
C ALA A 163 -26.20 -32.19 -15.88
N ASN A 164 -25.89 -31.52 -17.01
CA ASN A 164 -24.75 -30.61 -17.09
C ASN A 164 -24.98 -29.32 -16.29
N TYR A 165 -26.22 -28.83 -16.17
CA TYR A 165 -26.55 -27.67 -15.33
C TYR A 165 -26.30 -27.93 -13.87
N ARG A 166 -26.75 -29.10 -13.39
CA ARG A 166 -26.54 -29.47 -12.00
C ARG A 166 -25.05 -29.52 -11.68
N GLN A 167 -24.27 -30.16 -12.56
CA GLN A 167 -22.82 -30.22 -12.41
C GLN A 167 -22.15 -28.84 -12.50
N THR A 168 -22.58 -27.98 -13.44
CA THR A 168 -22.01 -26.63 -13.58
C THR A 168 -22.37 -25.73 -12.40
N PHE A 169 -23.61 -25.80 -11.89
CA PHE A 169 -24.02 -25.08 -10.68
C PHE A 169 -23.30 -25.59 -9.43
N GLU A 170 -23.12 -26.91 -9.30
CA GLU A 170 -22.32 -27.49 -8.21
C GLU A 170 -20.86 -27.02 -8.29
N GLN A 171 -20.25 -26.97 -9.48
CA GLN A 171 -18.90 -26.43 -9.66
C GLN A 171 -18.80 -24.93 -9.41
N ILE A 172 -19.79 -24.13 -9.84
CA ILE A 172 -19.86 -22.70 -9.54
C ILE A 172 -20.04 -22.48 -8.05
N GLN A 173 -20.91 -23.24 -7.38
CA GLN A 173 -21.07 -23.19 -5.92
C GLN A 173 -19.78 -23.57 -5.22
N LEU A 174 -19.10 -24.61 -5.66
CA LEU A 174 -17.81 -25.03 -5.09
C LEU A 174 -16.76 -23.94 -5.26
N PHE A 175 -16.63 -23.36 -6.46
CA PHE A 175 -15.72 -22.24 -6.73
C PHE A 175 -16.06 -20.99 -5.90
N LEU A 176 -17.34 -20.66 -5.75
CA LEU A 176 -17.79 -19.54 -4.92
C LEU A 176 -17.54 -19.80 -3.44
N ALA A 177 -17.76 -21.03 -2.96
CA ALA A 177 -17.46 -21.44 -1.59
C ALA A 177 -15.95 -21.36 -1.32
N GLU A 178 -15.12 -21.88 -2.22
CA GLU A 178 -13.65 -21.76 -2.14
C GLU A 178 -13.20 -20.31 -2.16
N ARG A 179 -13.82 -19.45 -2.98
CA ARG A 179 -13.53 -18.01 -3.01
C ARG A 179 -14.00 -17.27 -1.76
N GLN A 180 -15.15 -17.63 -1.20
CA GLN A 180 -15.63 -17.08 0.06
C GLN A 180 -14.71 -17.49 1.22
N GLN A 181 -14.24 -18.74 1.21
CA GLN A 181 -13.26 -19.23 2.18
C GLN A 181 -11.91 -18.53 1.99
N GLY A 182 -11.44 -18.35 0.76
CA GLY A 182 -10.24 -17.57 0.44
C GLY A 182 -10.34 -16.09 0.84
N LEU A 183 -11.52 -15.47 0.68
CA LEU A 183 -11.79 -14.12 1.15
C LEU A 183 -11.81 -14.04 2.69
N SER A 184 -12.34 -15.05 3.38
CA SER A 184 -12.28 -15.10 4.85
C SER A 184 -10.84 -15.19 5.37
N VAL A 185 -10.00 -15.99 4.71
CA VAL A 185 -8.56 -16.11 5.01
C VAL A 185 -7.81 -14.80 4.69
N LEU A 186 -8.17 -14.11 3.61
CA LEU A 186 -7.65 -12.78 3.30
C LEU A 186 -8.07 -11.74 4.33
N THR A 187 -9.31 -11.79 4.82
CA THR A 187 -9.85 -10.88 5.84
C THR A 187 -9.16 -11.11 7.19
N GLU A 188 -8.86 -12.37 7.55
CA GLU A 188 -8.05 -12.69 8.73
C GLU A 188 -6.61 -12.16 8.59
N ARG A 189 -5.97 -12.37 7.44
CA ARG A 189 -4.63 -11.81 7.20
C ARG A 189 -4.60 -10.29 7.18
N GLU A 190 -5.65 -9.65 6.67
CA GLU A 190 -5.79 -8.19 6.68
C GLU A 190 -5.96 -7.66 8.11
N LYS A 191 -6.73 -8.36 8.96
CA LYS A 191 -6.80 -8.07 10.40
C LYS A 191 -5.46 -8.26 11.11
N GLU A 192 -4.73 -9.34 10.82
CA GLU A 192 -3.38 -9.55 11.36
C GLU A 192 -2.41 -8.45 10.91
N TYR A 193 -2.51 -8.02 9.65
CA TYR A 193 -1.70 -6.96 9.08
C TYR A 193 -2.03 -5.60 9.71
N LEU A 194 -3.31 -5.28 9.90
CA LEU A 194 -3.75 -4.07 10.62
C LEU A 194 -3.28 -4.09 12.09
N ALA A 195 -3.41 -5.22 12.78
CA ALA A 195 -2.89 -5.38 14.14
C ALA A 195 -1.35 -5.32 14.20
N ALA A 196 -0.65 -5.73 13.16
CA ALA A 196 0.79 -5.52 13.03
C ALA A 196 1.13 -4.04 12.76
N LEU A 197 0.34 -3.35 11.95
CA LEU A 197 0.48 -1.93 11.66
C LEU A 197 0.24 -1.07 12.90
N GLU A 198 -0.79 -1.39 13.70
CA GLU A 198 -1.06 -0.72 14.98
C GLU A 198 0.09 -0.92 15.99
N ARG A 199 0.62 -2.15 16.08
CA ARG A 199 1.82 -2.43 16.89
C ARG A 199 3.03 -1.63 16.41
N PHE A 200 3.21 -1.52 15.09
CA PHE A 200 4.27 -0.72 14.51
C PHE A 200 4.10 0.77 14.82
N ILE A 201 2.91 1.35 14.61
CA ILE A 201 2.59 2.74 14.95
C ILE A 201 2.81 3.00 16.44
N GLY A 202 2.39 2.08 17.31
CA GLY A 202 2.63 2.16 18.76
C GLY A 202 4.13 2.17 19.09
N ALA A 203 4.92 1.30 18.47
CA ALA A 203 6.38 1.28 18.63
C ALA A 203 7.04 2.54 18.10
N THR A 204 6.62 3.06 16.94
CA THR A 204 7.13 4.31 16.36
C THR A 204 6.80 5.51 17.25
N ASN A 205 5.57 5.60 17.79
CA ASN A 205 5.20 6.66 18.73
C ASN A 205 6.00 6.57 20.04
N GLY A 206 6.22 5.36 20.55
CA GLY A 206 7.10 5.15 21.71
C GLY A 206 8.54 5.57 21.44
N PHE A 207 9.07 5.25 20.26
CA PHE A 207 10.39 5.67 19.83
C PHE A 207 10.50 7.20 19.66
N SER A 208 9.52 7.84 19.02
CA SER A 208 9.45 9.29 18.90
C SER A 208 9.37 9.97 20.27
N SER A 209 8.55 9.45 21.20
CA SER A 209 8.50 9.97 22.57
C SER A 209 9.82 9.80 23.32
N ALA A 210 10.53 8.69 23.09
CA ALA A 210 11.85 8.45 23.68
C ALA A 210 12.92 9.39 23.10
N LEU A 211 12.87 9.66 21.78
CA LEU A 211 13.72 10.66 21.13
C LEU A 211 13.45 12.06 21.67
N ASP A 212 12.19 12.44 21.84
CA ASP A 212 11.79 13.72 22.42
C ASP A 212 12.32 13.87 23.86
N GLY A 213 12.21 12.80 24.66
CA GLY A 213 12.80 12.74 26.00
C GLY A 213 14.32 12.85 25.97
N SER A 214 14.99 12.12 25.06
CA SER A 214 16.44 12.17 24.88
C SER A 214 16.91 13.54 24.42
N GLN A 215 16.17 14.23 23.55
CA GLN A 215 16.49 15.58 23.09
C GLN A 215 16.40 16.59 24.23
N ARG A 216 15.37 16.49 25.08
CA ARG A 216 15.23 17.35 26.27
C ARG A 216 16.35 17.11 27.27
N GLU A 217 16.67 15.85 27.55
CA GLU A 217 17.78 15.48 28.44
C GLU A 217 19.14 15.96 27.88
N MET A 218 19.37 15.78 26.58
CA MET A 218 20.58 16.26 25.93
C MET A 218 20.66 17.79 25.93
N GLY A 219 19.54 18.49 25.69
CA GLY A 219 19.44 19.95 25.82
C GLY A 219 19.80 20.41 27.23
N ARG A 220 19.26 19.74 28.26
CA ARG A 220 19.58 20.03 29.66
C ARG A 220 21.06 19.83 29.97
N ARG A 221 21.67 18.75 29.49
CA ARG A 221 23.11 18.49 29.67
C ARG A 221 23.99 19.50 28.93
N ILE A 222 23.57 19.96 27.76
CA ILE A 222 24.27 21.02 27.02
C ILE A 222 24.20 22.34 27.78
N GLU A 223 23.04 22.70 28.34
CA GLU A 223 22.90 23.89 29.19
C GLU A 223 23.76 23.79 30.47
N GLU A 224 23.76 22.63 31.14
CA GLU A 224 24.62 22.37 32.29
C GLU A 224 26.12 22.50 31.92
N LEU A 225 26.53 21.96 30.78
CA LEU A 225 27.90 22.07 30.27
C LEU A 225 28.26 23.52 29.92
N ALA A 226 27.36 24.25 29.26
CA ALA A 226 27.58 25.66 28.93
C ALA A 226 27.75 26.50 30.20
N GLY A 227 26.90 26.29 31.21
CA GLY A 227 27.02 26.96 32.51
C GLY A 227 28.26 26.54 33.31
N ALA A 228 28.77 25.31 33.12
CA ALA A 228 30.05 24.89 33.70
C ALA A 228 31.25 25.55 32.98
N LEU A 229 31.20 25.64 31.65
CA LEU A 229 32.23 26.31 30.84
C LEU A 229 32.29 27.81 31.13
N GLU A 230 31.15 28.47 31.33
CA GLU A 230 31.11 29.89 31.70
C GLU A 230 31.73 30.15 33.09
N ARG A 231 31.44 29.26 34.06
CA ARG A 231 32.09 29.27 35.38
C ARG A 231 33.59 29.00 35.29
N GLN A 232 34.02 28.13 34.38
CA GLN A 232 35.44 27.87 34.16
C GLN A 232 36.13 29.06 33.48
N ALA A 233 35.49 29.69 32.50
CA ALA A 233 36.01 30.88 31.82
C ALA A 233 36.18 32.06 32.79
N THR A 234 35.22 32.28 33.69
CA THR A 234 35.33 33.28 34.76
C THR A 234 36.47 32.95 35.73
N THR A 235 36.61 31.69 36.14
CA THR A 235 37.74 31.25 36.99
C THR A 235 39.09 31.46 36.30
N VAL A 236 39.19 31.20 35.00
CA VAL A 236 40.41 31.45 34.20
C VAL A 236 40.70 32.95 34.10
N ALA A 237 39.69 33.78 33.92
CA ALA A 237 39.85 35.24 33.91
C ALA A 237 40.34 35.77 35.27
N GLU A 238 39.82 35.25 36.38
CA GLU A 238 40.31 35.56 37.73
C GLU A 238 41.77 35.13 37.92
N PHE A 239 42.14 33.92 37.45
CA PHE A 239 43.52 33.45 37.48
C PHE A 239 44.46 34.34 36.65
N SER A 240 44.02 34.79 35.48
CA SER A 240 44.76 35.73 34.64
C SER A 240 45.00 37.05 35.37
N ASN A 241 43.96 37.61 35.99
CA ASN A 241 44.05 38.84 36.78
C ASN A 241 44.99 38.68 37.98
N MET A 242 44.94 37.52 38.66
CA MET A 242 45.82 37.19 39.78
C MET A 242 47.28 37.05 39.31
N THR A 243 47.51 36.46 38.14
CA THR A 243 48.84 36.33 37.53
C THR A 243 49.42 37.70 37.17
N ASP A 244 48.60 38.61 36.63
CA ASP A 244 48.99 39.99 36.36
C ASP A 244 49.29 40.78 37.65
N ALA A 245 48.52 40.56 38.70
CA ALA A 245 48.76 41.17 40.02
C ALA A 245 50.05 40.65 40.66
N PHE A 246 50.31 39.34 40.54
CA PHE A 246 51.54 38.70 40.98
C PHE A 246 52.75 39.22 40.21
N SER A 247 52.67 39.26 38.88
CA SER A 247 53.73 39.81 38.00
C SER A 247 54.07 41.27 38.37
N ARG A 248 53.05 42.11 38.58
CA ARG A 248 53.25 43.50 39.05
C ARG A 248 53.88 43.57 40.43
N SER A 249 53.50 42.68 41.34
CA SER A 249 54.08 42.62 42.70
C SER A 249 55.53 42.14 42.66
N ALA A 250 55.83 41.11 41.88
CA ALA A 250 57.18 40.61 41.65
C ALA A 250 58.08 41.68 41.03
N ALA A 251 57.58 42.44 40.04
CA ALA A 251 58.31 43.56 39.45
C ALA A 251 58.57 44.68 40.47
N ARG A 252 57.61 44.98 41.37
CA ARG A 252 57.84 45.94 42.47
C ARG A 252 58.87 45.45 43.47
N VAL A 253 58.80 44.18 43.88
CA VAL A 253 59.78 43.57 44.80
C VAL A 253 61.17 43.58 44.17
N HIS A 254 61.28 43.24 42.88
CA HIS A 254 62.53 43.28 42.15
C HIS A 254 63.09 44.71 42.08
N ALA A 255 62.27 45.70 41.72
CA ALA A 255 62.68 47.11 41.70
C ALA A 255 63.02 47.67 43.09
N GLN A 256 62.38 47.17 44.15
CA GLN A 256 62.75 47.51 45.53
C GLN A 256 64.06 46.83 45.95
N ALA A 257 64.30 45.60 45.53
CA ALA A 257 65.53 44.87 45.78
C ALA A 257 66.74 45.51 45.07
N GLU A 258 66.57 46.00 43.84
CA GLU A 258 67.61 46.77 43.13
C GLU A 258 67.91 48.13 43.77
N ARG A 259 66.94 48.70 44.50
CA ARG A 259 67.11 49.98 45.22
C ARG A 259 67.67 49.83 46.63
N LEU A 260 67.78 48.61 47.14
CA LEU A 260 68.47 48.40 48.41
C LEU A 260 69.96 48.69 48.17
N PRO A 261 70.58 49.59 48.95
CA PRO A 261 71.99 49.89 48.81
C PRO A 261 72.78 48.74 49.45
N LEU A 262 72.81 47.59 48.76
CA LEU A 262 73.49 46.39 49.20
C LEU A 262 75.00 46.65 49.38
N GLU A 263 75.56 47.59 48.62
CA GLU A 263 76.92 48.09 48.83
C GLU A 263 77.07 48.82 50.17
N ALA A 264 76.13 49.70 50.54
CA ALA A 264 76.20 50.42 51.83
C ALA A 264 75.99 49.48 53.03
N VAL A 265 75.09 48.49 52.92
CA VAL A 265 74.90 47.48 53.98
C VAL A 265 76.13 46.56 54.10
N ASN A 266 76.80 46.25 52.99
CA ASN A 266 78.03 45.48 52.99
C ASN A 266 79.21 46.29 53.58
N GLU A 267 79.28 47.60 53.30
CA GLU A 267 80.23 48.51 53.94
C GLU A 267 80.00 48.62 55.46
N GLU A 268 78.74 48.75 55.91
CA GLU A 268 78.40 48.75 57.34
C GLU A 268 78.76 47.42 58.03
N LEU A 269 78.53 46.28 57.37
CA LEU A 269 78.93 44.96 57.88
C LEU A 269 80.46 44.81 57.97
N GLN A 270 81.20 45.30 57.00
CA GLN A 270 82.66 45.33 57.05
C GLN A 270 83.18 46.26 58.15
N GLN A 271 82.52 47.41 58.34
CA GLN A 271 82.87 48.35 59.40
C GLN A 271 82.56 47.78 60.78
N PHE A 272 81.45 47.06 60.93
CA PHE A 272 81.13 46.30 62.14
C PHE A 272 82.15 45.19 62.42
N GLN A 273 82.56 44.40 61.40
CA GLN A 273 83.61 43.39 61.56
C GLN A 273 84.94 44.00 61.99
N ARG A 274 85.34 45.16 61.45
CA ARG A 274 86.53 45.89 61.93
C ARG A 274 86.37 46.34 63.38
N GLY A 275 85.23 46.92 63.74
CA GLY A 275 84.96 47.35 65.11
C GLY A 275 84.98 46.20 66.11
N VAL A 276 84.48 45.02 65.74
CA VAL A 276 84.58 43.80 66.55
C VAL A 276 86.03 43.31 66.66
N GLY A 277 86.80 43.39 65.57
CA GLY A 277 88.24 43.09 65.58
C GLY A 277 89.02 43.98 66.54
N GLU A 278 88.79 45.30 66.49
CA GLU A 278 89.38 46.28 67.41
C GLU A 278 88.96 46.02 68.86
N LEU A 279 87.68 45.69 69.10
CA LEU A 279 87.21 45.33 70.44
C LEU A 279 87.92 44.09 70.98
N ASN A 280 88.18 43.10 70.12
CA ASN A 280 88.88 41.88 70.49
C ASN A 280 90.35 42.15 70.84
N GLU A 281 91.03 43.04 70.11
CA GLU A 281 92.39 43.49 70.46
C GLU A 281 92.44 44.22 71.80
N VAL A 282 91.42 45.04 72.11
CA VAL A 282 91.31 45.68 73.43
C VAL A 282 91.07 44.66 74.54
N LEU A 283 90.25 43.64 74.27
CA LEU A 283 89.98 42.54 75.21
C LEU A 283 91.25 41.72 75.47
N ASP A 284 92.01 41.40 74.43
CA ASP A 284 93.30 40.70 74.53
C ASP A 284 94.34 41.56 75.27
N SER A 285 94.36 42.88 75.07
CA SER A 285 95.18 43.82 75.83
C SER A 285 94.80 43.86 77.32
N PHE A 286 93.51 43.82 77.65
CA PHE A 286 93.03 43.73 79.03
C PHE A 286 93.38 42.41 79.69
N ILE A 287 93.28 41.30 78.95
CA ILE A 287 93.69 39.96 79.42
C ILE A 287 95.19 39.94 79.67
N SER A 288 96.00 40.45 78.74
CA SER A 288 97.46 40.60 78.91
C SER A 288 97.83 41.42 80.14
N LEU A 289 97.12 42.54 80.40
CA LEU A 289 97.33 43.34 81.60
C LEU A 289 96.94 42.60 82.90
N LEU A 290 95.89 41.78 82.85
CA LEU A 290 95.48 40.93 83.97
C LEU A 290 96.49 39.80 84.23
N GLU A 291 96.98 39.14 83.18
CA GLU A 291 98.05 38.13 83.27
C GLU A 291 99.32 38.72 83.88
N THR A 292 99.74 39.90 83.40
CA THR A 292 100.90 40.62 83.94
C THR A 292 100.72 41.00 85.43
N ARG A 293 99.48 41.23 85.87
CA ARG A 293 99.18 41.53 87.28
C ARG A 293 99.12 40.28 88.16
N VAL A 294 98.70 39.14 87.60
CA VAL A 294 98.69 37.85 88.28
C VAL A 294 100.11 37.31 88.48
N GLU A 295 100.99 37.46 87.49
CA GLU A 295 102.42 37.09 87.60
C GLU A 295 103.20 37.90 88.65
N ARG A 296 102.72 39.09 89.05
CA ARG A 296 103.34 39.89 90.12
C ARG A 296 102.87 39.54 91.53
N VAL A 297 101.89 38.65 91.67
CA VAL A 297 101.27 38.27 92.96
C VAL A 297 101.51 36.80 93.31
N GLY A 298 102.03 35.98 92.38
CA GLY A 298 102.56 34.63 92.64
C GLY A 298 104.08 34.63 92.72
#